data_AF-A0A4C9HKH3-F1
#
_entry.id   AF-A0A4C9HKH3-F1
#
_cell.length_a   1.000
_cell.length_b   1.000
_cell.length_c   1.000
_cell.angle_alpha   90.00
_cell.angle_beta   90.00
_cell.angle_gamma   90.00
#
_symmetry.space_group_name_H-M   'P 1'
#
loop_
_entity.id
_entity.type
_entity.pdbx_description
1 polymer ?
#
loop_
_entity_poly.entity_id
_entity_poly.type
_entity_poly.pdbx_seq_one_letter_code
_entity_poly.pdbx_strand_id
1 'polypeptide(L)'
;MGKKIIKCESIDKCNSWPFESKKTYQEFIIGGDTDEPITFSCNPDKLANYFGANPEAPHYLTPVFFKKEVMQKYYNSSDYSITDGHLYRKGAWDLRFDNNSPNHISVFLGDLGRDLPEKEQIYWKSFNLIPDGRKISKTNFERSFLGRVSDAENPEHKFKNKFKSLQKYWSNRYKWDLFLPLSEKDEHFFNSLRSMLTKEQSEFDAQVLALTKVTIDSINVKSLRNHLKVTDASIKSIGLMESLLDRLHSPNTSTLVSLMRGIQSVRSTGVAHRKGTDYEKTMSKLNINHDDYQREFDQLLLGMVFLFEEIMRLDAEKGDEKTESTTDKQL
;
A
#
# COMPACT_ATOMS: atom_id res chain seq x y z
N MET A 1 39.09 -31.62 -0.28
CA MET A 1 38.02 -30.69 -0.73
C MET A 1 38.04 -30.65 -2.25
N GLY A 2 36.99 -31.15 -2.91
CA GLY A 2 36.92 -31.19 -4.38
C GLY A 2 36.15 -29.99 -4.94
N LYS A 3 36.67 -29.36 -5.99
CA LYS A 3 35.97 -28.28 -6.72
C LYS A 3 34.85 -28.91 -7.56
N LYS A 4 33.61 -28.45 -7.36
CA LYS A 4 32.45 -28.86 -8.16
C LYS A 4 32.39 -27.98 -9.41
N ILE A 5 32.63 -28.58 -10.58
CA ILE A 5 32.47 -27.88 -11.87
C ILE A 5 30.98 -27.82 -12.16
N ILE A 6 30.41 -26.61 -12.12
CA ILE A 6 29.05 -26.36 -12.62
C ILE A 6 29.20 -26.20 -14.13
N LYS A 7 28.75 -27.21 -14.89
CA LYS A 7 28.66 -27.08 -16.34
C LYS A 7 27.53 -26.12 -16.66
N CYS A 8 27.78 -25.12 -17.51
CA CYS A 8 26.70 -24.33 -18.08
C CYS A 8 25.75 -25.26 -18.83
N GLU A 9 24.45 -24.99 -18.70
CA GLU A 9 23.46 -25.61 -19.58
C GLU A 9 23.73 -25.20 -21.03
N SER A 10 23.21 -26.01 -21.96
CA SER A 10 23.38 -25.77 -23.38
C SER A 10 22.72 -24.45 -23.80
N ILE A 11 23.31 -23.75 -24.78
CA ILE A 11 22.92 -22.38 -25.17
C ILE A 11 21.44 -22.31 -25.60
N ASP A 12 20.90 -23.40 -26.15
CA ASP A 12 19.49 -23.57 -26.52
C ASP A 12 18.51 -23.58 -25.33
N LYS A 13 19.00 -23.70 -24.09
CA LYS A 13 18.21 -23.64 -22.85
C LYS A 13 18.43 -22.36 -22.05
N CYS A 14 19.24 -21.44 -22.58
CA CYS A 14 19.63 -20.20 -21.93
C CYS A 14 18.44 -19.22 -21.77
N ASN A 15 17.33 -19.43 -22.49
CA ASN A 15 16.15 -18.55 -22.46
C ASN A 15 16.50 -17.07 -22.75
N SER A 16 17.58 -16.86 -23.50
CA SER A 16 18.03 -15.57 -24.00
C SER A 16 17.88 -15.55 -25.51
N TRP A 17 17.48 -14.42 -26.08
CA TRP A 17 17.42 -14.23 -27.52
C TRP A 17 18.69 -14.76 -28.22
N PRO A 18 18.60 -15.59 -29.28
CA PRO A 18 17.40 -16.07 -29.98
C PRO A 18 16.84 -17.44 -29.47
N PHE A 19 17.34 -17.97 -28.37
CA PHE A 19 17.02 -19.30 -27.84
C PHE A 19 15.92 -19.28 -26.78
N GLU A 20 14.90 -18.46 -27.02
CA GLU A 20 13.74 -18.35 -26.13
C GLU A 20 12.87 -19.60 -26.26
N SER A 21 12.56 -20.23 -25.14
CA SER A 21 11.56 -21.30 -25.12
C SER A 21 10.20 -20.74 -25.54
N LYS A 22 9.48 -21.50 -26.38
CA LYS A 22 8.13 -21.13 -26.80
C LYS A 22 7.22 -21.04 -25.58
N LYS A 23 6.80 -19.82 -25.25
CA LYS A 23 5.94 -19.54 -24.09
C LYS A 23 4.54 -20.13 -24.31
N THR A 24 4.07 -20.93 -23.36
CA THR A 24 2.66 -21.34 -23.31
C THR A 24 1.87 -20.25 -22.59
N TYR A 25 0.76 -19.83 -23.19
CA TYR A 25 -0.09 -18.77 -22.66
C TYR A 25 -1.34 -19.36 -22.03
N GLN A 26 -1.69 -18.86 -20.85
CA GLN A 26 -2.95 -19.19 -20.20
C GLN A 26 -4.11 -18.41 -20.79
N GLU A 27 -5.31 -18.93 -20.56
CA GLU A 27 -6.57 -18.21 -20.82
C GLU A 27 -7.15 -17.68 -19.52
N PHE A 28 -7.74 -16.50 -19.58
CA PHE A 28 -8.39 -15.81 -18.47
C PHE A 28 -9.83 -15.46 -18.82
N ILE A 29 -10.67 -15.40 -17.81
CA ILE A 29 -12.06 -14.97 -17.88
C ILE A 29 -12.11 -13.47 -18.17
N ILE A 30 -12.82 -13.12 -19.25
CA ILE A 30 -12.99 -11.77 -19.76
C ILE A 30 -14.47 -11.36 -19.85
N GLY A 31 -15.40 -12.28 -19.59
CA GLY A 31 -16.84 -12.08 -19.73
C GLY A 31 -17.63 -13.32 -19.29
N GLY A 32 -18.92 -13.34 -19.62
CA GLY A 32 -19.84 -14.41 -19.23
C GLY A 32 -20.33 -14.27 -17.79
N ASP A 33 -20.86 -15.36 -17.25
CA ASP A 33 -21.32 -15.46 -15.87
C ASP A 33 -20.58 -16.58 -15.12
N THR A 34 -21.05 -16.91 -13.91
CA THR A 34 -20.42 -17.92 -13.06
C THR A 34 -20.55 -19.34 -13.62
N ASP A 35 -21.63 -19.62 -14.36
CA ASP A 35 -21.93 -20.94 -14.90
C ASP A 35 -21.30 -21.13 -16.28
N GLU A 36 -21.29 -20.07 -17.10
CA GLU A 36 -20.71 -20.05 -18.45
C GLU A 36 -19.68 -18.90 -18.60
N PRO A 37 -18.47 -19.06 -18.03
CA PRO A 37 -17.42 -18.04 -18.15
C PRO A 37 -16.85 -17.98 -19.57
N ILE A 38 -16.73 -16.77 -20.12
CA ILE A 38 -16.06 -16.55 -21.41
C ILE A 38 -14.58 -16.32 -21.13
N THR A 39 -13.73 -17.22 -21.62
CA THR A 39 -12.26 -17.11 -21.51
C THR A 39 -11.61 -16.73 -22.83
N PHE A 40 -10.45 -16.08 -22.74
CA PHE A 40 -9.60 -15.84 -23.90
C PHE A 40 -8.12 -15.91 -23.54
N SER A 41 -7.27 -16.25 -24.52
CA SER A 41 -5.82 -16.35 -24.34
C SER A 41 -5.19 -14.99 -24.03
N CYS A 42 -4.27 -14.94 -23.07
CA CYS A 42 -3.48 -13.73 -22.81
C CYS A 42 -2.36 -13.49 -23.84
N ASN A 43 -2.17 -14.37 -24.84
CA ASN A 43 -1.12 -14.21 -25.84
C ASN A 43 -1.28 -12.89 -26.63
N PRO A 44 -0.35 -11.92 -26.52
CA PRO A 44 -0.43 -10.63 -27.22
C PRO A 44 -0.64 -10.76 -28.73
N ASP A 45 -0.05 -11.77 -29.37
CA ASP A 45 -0.13 -11.97 -30.81
C ASP A 45 -1.53 -12.38 -31.29
N LYS A 46 -2.39 -12.84 -30.37
CA LYS A 46 -3.77 -13.25 -30.65
C LYS A 46 -4.80 -12.18 -30.25
N LEU A 47 -4.37 -11.06 -29.69
CA LEU A 47 -5.26 -10.00 -29.20
C LEU A 47 -5.43 -8.90 -30.24
N ALA A 48 -6.56 -8.21 -30.17
CA ALA A 48 -6.76 -6.99 -30.94
C ALA A 48 -5.94 -5.83 -30.37
N ASN A 49 -5.58 -4.87 -31.21
CA ASN A 49 -4.89 -3.65 -30.78
C ASN A 49 -5.33 -2.43 -31.60
N TYR A 50 -4.90 -1.24 -31.19
CA TYR A 50 -5.15 0.01 -31.92
C TYR A 50 -4.42 0.12 -33.27
N PHE A 51 -3.61 -0.88 -33.64
CA PHE A 51 -2.83 -0.91 -34.88
C PHE A 51 -3.40 -1.88 -35.92
N GLY A 52 -4.58 -2.47 -35.67
CA GLY A 52 -5.32 -3.29 -36.63
C GLY A 52 -5.04 -4.80 -36.57
N ALA A 53 -4.31 -5.29 -35.56
CA ALA A 53 -4.16 -6.74 -35.36
C ALA A 53 -5.50 -7.35 -34.89
N ASN A 54 -5.79 -8.58 -35.34
CA ASN A 54 -6.89 -9.45 -34.88
C ASN A 54 -8.21 -8.72 -34.53
N PRO A 55 -8.87 -8.01 -35.46
CA PRO A 55 -9.98 -7.10 -35.14
C PRO A 55 -11.18 -7.76 -34.45
N GLU A 56 -11.40 -9.06 -34.67
CA GLU A 56 -12.49 -9.84 -34.06
C GLU A 56 -12.13 -10.41 -32.68
N ALA A 57 -10.89 -10.26 -32.22
CA ALA A 57 -10.43 -10.75 -30.93
C ALA A 57 -10.64 -9.70 -29.81
N PRO A 58 -10.68 -10.12 -28.54
CA PRO A 58 -10.61 -9.19 -27.42
C PRO A 58 -9.40 -8.27 -27.51
N HIS A 59 -9.58 -7.00 -27.12
CA HIS A 59 -8.52 -6.01 -27.17
C HIS A 59 -7.43 -6.27 -26.13
N TYR A 60 -6.18 -5.90 -26.43
CA TYR A 60 -5.02 -6.00 -25.54
C TYR A 60 -5.32 -5.43 -24.14
N LEU A 61 -6.00 -4.27 -24.13
CA LEU A 61 -6.40 -3.53 -22.93
C LEU A 61 -7.70 -4.03 -22.29
N THR A 62 -8.17 -5.24 -22.62
CA THR A 62 -9.32 -5.85 -21.94
C THR A 62 -8.95 -6.06 -20.47
N PRO A 63 -9.67 -5.45 -19.50
CA PRO A 63 -9.38 -5.64 -18.08
C PRO A 63 -9.76 -7.04 -17.62
N VAL A 64 -8.84 -7.71 -16.93
CA VAL A 64 -9.04 -9.00 -16.27
C VAL A 64 -8.97 -8.79 -14.78
N PHE A 65 -9.93 -9.35 -14.04
CA PHE A 65 -10.08 -9.11 -12.60
C PHE A 65 -9.62 -10.30 -11.77
N PHE A 66 -9.07 -10.00 -10.59
CA PHE A 66 -8.51 -10.98 -9.66
C PHE A 66 -8.89 -10.66 -8.22
N LYS A 67 -9.02 -11.71 -7.42
CA LYS A 67 -9.04 -11.63 -5.95
C LYS A 67 -7.74 -10.99 -5.45
N LYS A 68 -7.80 -10.15 -4.42
CA LYS A 68 -6.61 -9.45 -3.86
C LYS A 68 -5.56 -10.42 -3.30
N GLU A 69 -6.03 -11.59 -2.87
CA GLU A 69 -5.28 -12.70 -2.32
C GLU A 69 -4.21 -13.24 -3.29
N VAL A 70 -4.31 -12.95 -4.59
CA VAL A 70 -3.22 -13.21 -5.56
C VAL A 70 -1.91 -12.52 -5.14
N MET A 71 -1.98 -11.43 -4.37
CA MET A 71 -0.79 -10.73 -3.90
C MET A 71 -0.12 -11.37 -2.69
N GLN A 72 -0.79 -12.29 -2.01
CA GLN A 72 -0.31 -12.89 -0.76
C GLN A 72 1.07 -13.54 -0.93
N LYS A 73 1.28 -14.23 -2.05
CA LYS A 73 2.58 -14.84 -2.41
C LYS A 73 3.69 -13.80 -2.48
N TYR A 74 3.40 -12.65 -3.08
CA TYR A 74 4.40 -11.62 -3.37
C TYR A 74 4.73 -10.78 -2.12
N TYR A 75 3.75 -10.47 -1.26
CA TYR A 75 4.01 -9.78 0.01
C TYR A 75 4.83 -10.60 1.01
N ASN A 76 4.82 -11.93 0.89
CA ASN A 76 5.52 -12.83 1.81
C ASN A 76 6.99 -13.11 1.42
N SER A 77 7.51 -12.48 0.36
CA SER A 77 8.89 -12.69 -0.08
C SER A 77 9.58 -11.36 -0.41
N SER A 78 10.83 -11.24 0.03
CA SER A 78 11.72 -10.11 -0.26
C SER A 78 12.20 -10.05 -1.71
N ASP A 79 11.96 -11.11 -2.50
CA ASP A 79 12.31 -11.16 -3.93
C ASP A 79 11.42 -10.23 -4.77
N TYR A 80 10.28 -9.84 -4.20
CA TYR A 80 9.27 -9.02 -4.85
C TYR A 80 9.20 -7.63 -4.22
N SER A 81 8.84 -6.65 -5.04
CA SER A 81 8.51 -5.29 -4.61
C SER A 81 7.16 -4.91 -5.21
N ILE A 82 6.27 -4.38 -4.38
CA ILE A 82 4.93 -3.96 -4.79
C ILE A 82 4.82 -2.46 -4.54
N THR A 83 4.33 -1.76 -5.56
CA THR A 83 4.09 -0.32 -5.53
C THR A 83 2.68 -0.01 -6.01
N ASP A 84 2.31 1.26 -6.02
CA ASP A 84 1.10 1.71 -6.69
C ASP A 84 1.22 1.47 -8.20
N GLY A 85 0.54 0.43 -8.67
CA GLY A 85 0.45 0.07 -10.08
C GLY A 85 1.53 -0.86 -10.65
N HIS A 86 2.50 -1.33 -9.85
CA HIS A 86 3.51 -2.29 -10.33
C HIS A 86 3.92 -3.35 -9.31
N LEU A 87 4.10 -4.58 -9.80
CA LEU A 87 4.71 -5.71 -9.12
C LEU A 87 6.04 -6.02 -9.80
N TYR A 88 7.13 -6.00 -9.07
CA TYR A 88 8.46 -6.30 -9.58
C TYR A 88 8.99 -7.58 -8.96
N ARG A 89 9.58 -8.46 -9.78
CA ARG A 89 10.55 -9.46 -9.34
C ARG A 89 11.93 -9.02 -9.81
N LYS A 90 12.80 -8.66 -8.86
CA LYS A 90 14.10 -8.05 -9.17
C LYS A 90 14.91 -8.91 -10.14
N GLY A 91 15.33 -8.32 -11.26
CA GLY A 91 16.18 -8.96 -12.28
C GLY A 91 15.51 -10.07 -13.09
N ALA A 92 14.18 -10.18 -13.07
CA ALA A 92 13.47 -11.24 -13.79
C ALA A 92 12.30 -10.71 -14.64
N TRP A 93 11.26 -10.18 -14.01
CA TRP A 93 10.06 -9.67 -14.69
C TRP A 93 9.36 -8.66 -13.79
N ASP A 94 8.54 -7.81 -14.40
CA ASP A 94 7.65 -6.90 -13.69
C ASP A 94 6.29 -6.90 -14.37
N LEU A 95 5.23 -6.59 -13.61
CA LEU A 95 3.87 -6.55 -14.10
C LEU A 95 3.24 -5.21 -13.72
N ARG A 96 2.77 -4.48 -14.73
CA ARG A 96 1.87 -3.36 -14.51
C ARG A 96 0.47 -3.87 -14.21
N PHE A 97 -0.13 -3.36 -13.15
CA PHE A 97 -1.45 -3.77 -12.70
C PHE A 97 -2.16 -2.63 -11.97
N ASP A 98 -3.40 -2.85 -11.59
CA ASP A 98 -4.20 -1.91 -10.82
C ASP A 98 -4.57 -2.52 -9.48
N ASN A 99 -4.01 -1.94 -8.42
CA ASN A 99 -4.26 -2.28 -7.02
C ASN A 99 -4.97 -1.16 -6.26
N ASN A 100 -5.68 -0.27 -6.97
CA ASN A 100 -6.39 0.86 -6.35
C ASN A 100 -7.85 0.56 -6.01
N SER A 101 -8.45 -0.48 -6.59
CA SER A 101 -9.78 -0.94 -6.20
C SER A 101 -9.77 -1.57 -4.81
N PRO A 102 -10.80 -1.32 -3.97
CA PRO A 102 -10.86 -1.89 -2.62
C PRO A 102 -11.04 -3.42 -2.62
N ASN A 103 -11.72 -3.97 -3.63
CA ASN A 103 -12.25 -5.34 -3.62
C ASN A 103 -11.59 -6.29 -4.62
N HIS A 104 -10.77 -5.76 -5.54
CA HIS A 104 -10.16 -6.57 -6.58
C HIS A 104 -8.89 -5.94 -7.10
N ILE A 105 -8.13 -6.74 -7.84
CA ILE A 105 -7.02 -6.31 -8.66
C ILE A 105 -7.44 -6.42 -10.11
N SER A 106 -6.93 -5.53 -10.97
CA SER A 106 -7.09 -5.70 -12.41
C SER A 106 -5.77 -5.60 -13.17
N VAL A 107 -5.67 -6.37 -14.24
CA VAL A 107 -4.52 -6.38 -15.16
C VAL A 107 -5.08 -6.38 -16.58
N PHE A 108 -4.43 -5.70 -17.53
CA PHE A 108 -4.82 -5.84 -18.92
C PHE A 108 -4.44 -7.22 -19.44
N LEU A 109 -5.33 -7.84 -20.23
CA LEU A 109 -5.16 -9.21 -20.72
C LEU A 109 -3.83 -9.41 -21.44
N GLY A 110 -3.41 -8.43 -22.24
CA GLY A 110 -2.14 -8.48 -22.95
C GLY A 110 -0.92 -8.31 -22.06
N ASP A 111 -1.01 -7.58 -20.95
CA ASP A 111 0.10 -7.44 -19.98
C ASP A 111 0.33 -8.77 -19.25
N LEU A 112 -0.72 -9.52 -18.89
CA LEU A 112 -0.59 -10.88 -18.33
C LEU A 112 0.22 -11.80 -19.23
N GLY A 113 -0.02 -11.73 -20.54
CA GLY A 113 0.69 -12.53 -21.52
C GLY A 113 2.11 -12.05 -21.73
N ARG A 114 2.31 -10.76 -21.95
CA ARG A 114 3.63 -10.18 -22.22
C ARG A 114 4.59 -10.38 -21.04
N ASP A 115 4.12 -10.04 -19.84
CA ASP A 115 5.00 -9.75 -18.72
C ASP A 115 5.17 -10.94 -17.76
N LEU A 116 4.11 -11.70 -17.49
CA LEU A 116 4.18 -12.83 -16.56
C LEU A 116 4.77 -14.08 -17.21
N PRO A 117 5.72 -14.78 -16.57
CA PRO A 117 6.10 -16.14 -16.94
C PRO A 117 4.91 -17.11 -16.83
N GLU A 118 4.95 -18.21 -17.58
CA GLU A 118 3.88 -19.22 -17.60
C GLU A 118 3.45 -19.69 -16.19
N LYS A 119 4.42 -19.98 -15.31
CA LYS A 119 4.14 -20.41 -13.93
C LYS A 119 3.38 -19.35 -13.13
N GLU A 120 3.66 -18.07 -13.37
CA GLU A 120 2.94 -16.97 -12.72
C GLU A 120 1.55 -16.82 -13.34
N GLN A 121 1.39 -16.96 -14.66
CA GLN A 121 0.07 -16.95 -15.29
C GLN A 121 -0.86 -18.03 -14.72
N ILE A 122 -0.36 -19.26 -14.50
CA ILE A 122 -1.11 -20.35 -13.86
C ILE A 122 -1.54 -19.96 -12.44
N TYR A 123 -0.64 -19.36 -11.67
CA TYR A 123 -0.94 -18.89 -10.31
C TYR A 123 -2.04 -17.81 -10.34
N TRP A 124 -1.89 -16.78 -11.17
CA TRP A 124 -2.89 -15.71 -11.32
C TRP A 124 -4.25 -16.24 -11.77
N LYS A 125 -4.28 -17.22 -12.68
CA LYS A 125 -5.51 -17.84 -13.17
C LYS A 125 -6.37 -18.42 -12.04
N SER A 126 -5.76 -18.96 -10.98
CA SER A 126 -6.49 -19.50 -9.82
C SER A 126 -7.25 -18.45 -9.00
N PHE A 127 -6.96 -17.15 -9.19
CA PHE A 127 -7.61 -16.02 -8.52
C PHE A 127 -8.50 -15.20 -9.46
N ASN A 128 -8.66 -15.61 -10.71
CA ASN A 128 -9.38 -14.86 -11.72
C ASN A 128 -10.89 -14.81 -11.42
N LEU A 129 -11.49 -13.63 -11.61
CA LEU A 129 -12.88 -13.31 -11.30
C LEU A 129 -13.67 -12.99 -12.57
N ILE A 130 -14.98 -13.27 -12.53
CA ILE A 130 -15.95 -12.76 -13.51
C ILE A 130 -15.97 -11.22 -13.46
N PRO A 131 -16.04 -10.52 -14.61
CA PRO A 131 -16.21 -9.07 -14.69
C PRO A 131 -17.64 -8.60 -14.31
N ASP A 132 -18.20 -9.13 -13.22
CA ASP A 132 -19.53 -8.83 -12.69
C ASP A 132 -19.60 -7.40 -12.12
N GLY A 133 -19.77 -6.41 -13.01
CA GLY A 133 -19.80 -4.98 -12.67
C GLY A 133 -18.45 -4.38 -12.26
N ARG A 134 -17.38 -5.19 -12.20
CA ARG A 134 -16.03 -4.75 -11.86
C ARG A 134 -15.47 -3.81 -12.92
N LYS A 135 -14.74 -2.79 -12.45
CA LYS A 135 -14.10 -1.78 -13.30
C LYS A 135 -12.66 -1.56 -12.84
N ILE A 136 -11.83 -1.10 -13.76
CA ILE A 136 -10.54 -0.52 -13.38
C ILE A 136 -10.78 0.72 -12.52
N SER A 137 -9.83 1.04 -11.65
CA SER A 137 -9.86 2.24 -10.82
C SER A 137 -9.80 3.52 -11.67
N LYS A 138 -10.23 4.63 -11.09
CA LYS A 138 -10.14 5.94 -11.75
C LYS A 138 -8.67 6.26 -12.03
N THR A 139 -7.81 6.02 -11.05
CA THR A 139 -6.36 6.25 -11.17
C THR A 139 -5.74 5.41 -12.28
N ASN A 140 -6.11 4.13 -12.41
CA ASN A 140 -5.61 3.32 -13.52
C ASN A 140 -6.15 3.81 -14.87
N PHE A 141 -7.41 4.22 -14.95
CA PHE A 141 -7.97 4.79 -16.19
C PHE A 141 -7.24 6.07 -16.60
N GLU A 142 -7.04 7.01 -15.68
CA GLU A 142 -6.36 8.28 -15.94
C GLU A 142 -4.91 8.08 -16.37
N ARG A 143 -4.18 7.16 -15.73
CA ARG A 143 -2.78 6.85 -16.07
C ARG A 143 -2.63 6.07 -17.37
N SER A 144 -3.53 5.13 -17.65
CA SER A 144 -3.39 4.20 -18.76
C SER A 144 -4.02 4.70 -20.07
N PHE A 145 -5.08 5.51 -19.98
CA PHE A 145 -5.80 6.02 -21.16
C PHE A 145 -5.65 7.53 -21.36
N LEU A 146 -5.55 8.32 -20.28
CA LEU A 146 -5.47 9.79 -20.39
C LEU A 146 -4.05 10.35 -20.27
N GLY A 147 -3.06 9.51 -19.93
CA GLY A 147 -1.67 9.93 -19.73
C GLY A 147 -1.48 10.93 -18.59
N ARG A 148 -2.39 10.95 -17.60
CA ARG A 148 -2.33 11.89 -16.47
C ARG A 148 -1.54 11.32 -15.31
N VAL A 149 -0.80 12.20 -14.63
CA VAL A 149 -0.28 11.90 -13.30
C VAL A 149 -1.44 12.01 -12.32
N SER A 150 -1.80 10.88 -11.71
CA SER A 150 -2.89 10.79 -10.74
C SER A 150 -2.39 10.14 -9.46
N ASP A 151 -2.90 10.56 -8.31
CA ASP A 151 -2.55 9.96 -7.01
C ASP A 151 -3.19 8.58 -6.83
N ALA A 152 -2.61 7.78 -5.92
CA ALA A 152 -3.19 6.50 -5.53
C ALA A 152 -4.57 6.69 -4.89
N GLU A 153 -5.51 5.77 -5.15
CA GLU A 153 -6.78 5.70 -4.42
C GLU A 153 -6.66 4.80 -3.19
N ASN A 154 -5.80 3.77 -3.27
CA ASN A 154 -5.58 2.79 -2.21
C ASN A 154 -5.07 3.43 -0.90
N PRO A 155 -5.70 3.13 0.26
CA PRO A 155 -5.28 3.62 1.56
C PRO A 155 -3.81 3.34 1.94
N GLU A 156 -3.27 2.15 1.61
CA GLU A 156 -1.85 1.82 1.81
C GLU A 156 -0.93 2.84 1.13
N HIS A 157 -1.17 3.07 -0.15
CA HIS A 157 -0.28 3.90 -0.97
C HIS A 157 -0.40 5.37 -0.57
N LYS A 158 -1.60 5.83 -0.25
CA LYS A 158 -1.82 7.17 0.34
C LYS A 158 -1.05 7.32 1.65
N PHE A 159 -1.17 6.35 2.56
CA PHE A 159 -0.45 6.35 3.83
C PHE A 159 1.06 6.42 3.62
N LYS A 160 1.64 5.50 2.83
CA LYS A 160 3.08 5.42 2.61
C LYS A 160 3.63 6.70 1.96
N ASN A 161 2.89 7.28 1.01
CA ASN A 161 3.28 8.53 0.36
C ASN A 161 3.24 9.71 1.34
N LYS A 162 2.14 9.87 2.09
CA LYS A 162 1.95 11.00 3.01
C LYS A 162 2.85 10.91 4.24
N PHE A 163 3.14 9.71 4.73
CA PHE A 163 4.14 9.49 5.78
C PHE A 163 5.53 9.97 5.34
N LYS A 164 5.99 9.55 4.14
CA LYS A 164 7.28 10.00 3.58
C LYS A 164 7.30 11.51 3.35
N SER A 165 6.20 12.08 2.88
CA SER A 165 6.05 13.52 2.65
C SER A 165 6.18 14.31 3.96
N LEU A 166 5.47 13.88 5.01
CA LEU A 166 5.57 14.48 6.34
C LEU A 166 6.98 14.39 6.91
N GLN A 167 7.60 13.20 6.88
CA GLN A 167 8.96 13.00 7.36
C GLN A 167 9.95 13.93 6.64
N LYS A 168 9.87 14.02 5.31
CA LYS A 168 10.74 14.89 4.51
C LYS A 168 10.48 16.37 4.81
N TYR A 169 9.22 16.78 4.88
CA TYR A 169 8.84 18.14 5.24
C TYR A 169 9.41 18.54 6.61
N TRP A 170 9.16 17.71 7.62
CA TRP A 170 9.50 17.98 9.01
C TRP A 170 11.02 18.02 9.23
N SER A 171 11.74 17.02 8.71
CA SER A 171 13.20 16.95 8.82
C SER A 171 13.89 18.10 8.11
N ASN A 172 13.40 18.53 6.94
CA ASN A 172 13.93 19.69 6.24
C ASN A 172 13.77 20.98 7.06
N ARG A 173 12.62 21.16 7.70
CA ARG A 173 12.27 22.36 8.46
C ARG A 173 12.93 22.42 9.83
N TYR A 174 12.89 21.31 10.57
CA TYR A 174 13.31 21.27 11.97
C TYR A 174 14.64 20.57 12.22
N LYS A 175 15.23 19.93 11.21
CA LYS A 175 16.51 19.19 11.27
C LYS A 175 16.51 17.97 12.19
N TRP A 176 15.33 17.43 12.47
CA TRP A 176 15.12 16.15 13.16
C TRP A 176 13.84 15.50 12.64
N ASP A 177 13.71 14.19 12.83
CA ASP A 177 12.58 13.40 12.35
C ASP A 177 11.43 13.32 13.36
N LEU A 178 10.19 13.63 12.93
CA LEU A 178 9.00 13.56 13.79
C LEU A 178 8.75 12.13 14.28
N PHE A 179 8.87 11.16 13.37
CA PHE A 179 8.94 9.73 13.62
C PHE A 179 10.36 9.24 13.38
N LEU A 180 10.95 8.60 14.38
CA LEU A 180 12.27 7.98 14.29
C LEU A 180 12.32 6.98 13.12
N PRO A 181 13.42 6.97 12.35
CA PRO A 181 13.68 5.90 11.40
C PRO A 181 13.61 4.53 12.08
N LEU A 182 13.01 3.56 11.41
CA LEU A 182 12.97 2.19 11.89
C LEU A 182 14.39 1.60 11.89
N SER A 183 14.68 0.74 12.85
CA SER A 183 15.91 -0.06 12.82
C SER A 183 15.87 -1.05 11.66
N GLU A 184 17.02 -1.53 11.18
CA GLU A 184 17.08 -2.54 10.11
C GLU A 184 16.20 -3.77 10.41
N LYS A 185 16.09 -4.15 11.69
CA LYS A 185 15.26 -5.28 12.14
C LYS A 185 13.77 -4.98 12.10
N ASP A 186 13.37 -3.71 12.09
CA ASP A 186 11.99 -3.25 12.09
C ASP A 186 11.52 -2.72 10.72
N GLU A 187 12.42 -2.53 9.74
CA GLU A 187 12.08 -2.02 8.39
C GLU A 187 10.95 -2.81 7.70
N HIS A 188 10.87 -4.11 7.99
CA HIS A 188 9.83 -4.99 7.48
C HIS A 188 8.42 -4.51 7.86
N PHE A 189 8.23 -3.81 8.99
CA PHE A 189 6.92 -3.26 9.36
C PHE A 189 6.44 -2.20 8.36
N PHE A 190 7.31 -1.27 7.93
CA PHE A 190 6.91 -0.29 6.92
C PHE A 190 6.64 -0.94 5.56
N ASN A 191 7.46 -1.91 5.18
CA ASN A 191 7.32 -2.61 3.90
C ASN A 191 6.05 -3.46 3.85
N SER A 192 5.73 -4.17 4.93
CA SER A 192 4.58 -5.07 5.03
C SER A 192 3.25 -4.36 5.33
N LEU A 193 3.28 -3.11 5.82
CA LEU A 193 2.09 -2.31 6.08
C LEU A 193 1.29 -2.09 4.79
N ARG A 194 0.05 -2.58 4.75
CA ARG A 194 -0.82 -2.58 3.57
C ARG A 194 -2.29 -2.69 3.91
N SER A 195 -3.15 -2.32 2.96
CA SER A 195 -4.56 -2.68 3.01
C SER A 195 -4.71 -4.20 3.03
N MET A 196 -5.63 -4.71 3.85
CA MET A 196 -5.80 -6.14 4.04
C MET A 196 -6.27 -6.84 2.76
N LEU A 197 -5.73 -8.04 2.53
CA LEU A 197 -6.11 -8.91 1.41
C LEU A 197 -7.31 -9.78 1.75
N THR A 198 -7.40 -10.20 3.01
CA THR A 198 -8.42 -11.11 3.55
C THR A 198 -9.18 -10.45 4.71
N LYS A 199 -10.12 -11.17 5.30
CA LYS A 199 -10.81 -10.76 6.55
C LYS A 199 -10.22 -11.42 7.79
N GLU A 200 -9.05 -12.05 7.68
CA GLU A 200 -8.48 -12.85 8.74
C GLU A 200 -7.96 -11.99 9.91
N GLN A 201 -8.26 -12.44 11.12
CA GLN A 201 -7.81 -11.80 12.36
C GLN A 201 -6.27 -11.67 12.42
N SER A 202 -5.55 -12.70 11.96
CA SER A 202 -4.09 -12.74 11.98
C SER A 202 -3.48 -11.66 11.08
N GLU A 203 -4.10 -11.38 9.93
CA GLU A 203 -3.68 -10.29 9.06
C GLU A 203 -3.98 -8.94 9.71
N PHE A 204 -5.17 -8.77 10.30
CA PHE A 204 -5.53 -7.53 11.01
C PHE A 204 -4.56 -7.22 12.14
N ASP A 205 -4.25 -8.21 12.98
CA ASP A 205 -3.30 -8.07 14.09
C ASP A 205 -1.91 -7.65 13.60
N ALA A 206 -1.42 -8.28 12.53
CA ALA A 206 -0.12 -7.96 11.94
C ALA A 206 -0.09 -6.53 11.36
N GLN A 207 -1.16 -6.11 10.69
CA GLN A 207 -1.27 -4.77 10.10
C GLN A 207 -1.38 -3.68 11.18
N VAL A 208 -2.15 -3.90 12.25
CA VAL A 208 -2.22 -2.98 13.40
C VAL A 208 -0.87 -2.88 14.12
N LEU A 209 -0.15 -4.00 14.26
CA LEU A 209 1.21 -3.99 14.83
C LEU A 209 2.15 -3.14 13.98
N ALA A 210 2.16 -3.37 12.67
CA ALA A 210 3.00 -2.64 11.72
C ALA A 210 2.69 -1.14 11.75
N LEU A 211 1.41 -0.77 11.73
CA LEU A 211 0.97 0.63 11.81
C LEU A 211 1.47 1.30 13.09
N THR A 212 1.31 0.62 14.23
CA THR A 212 1.74 1.14 15.55
C THR A 212 3.26 1.31 15.60
N LYS A 213 4.01 0.33 15.09
CA LYS A 213 5.48 0.35 15.03
C LYS A 213 6.01 1.49 14.17
N VAL A 214 5.41 1.70 12.99
CA VAL A 214 5.79 2.76 12.06
C VAL A 214 5.46 4.15 12.61
N THR A 215 4.41 4.27 13.41
CA THR A 215 3.86 5.57 13.84
C THR A 215 4.03 5.79 15.34
N ILE A 216 3.12 5.31 16.17
CA ILE A 216 3.02 5.64 17.59
C ILE A 216 4.29 5.29 18.38
N ASP A 217 4.85 4.10 18.15
CA ASP A 217 6.07 3.65 18.82
C ASP A 217 7.31 4.42 18.31
N SER A 218 7.26 4.90 17.07
CA SER A 218 8.33 5.67 16.44
C SER A 218 8.27 7.16 16.69
N ILE A 219 7.26 7.71 17.40
CA ILE A 219 7.25 9.14 17.73
C ILE A 219 8.55 9.53 18.43
N ASN A 220 9.25 10.54 17.92
CA ASN A 220 10.51 11.03 18.46
C ASN A 220 10.28 11.85 19.74
N VAL A 221 9.95 11.15 20.83
CA VAL A 221 9.58 11.73 22.14
C VAL A 221 10.62 12.75 22.63
N LYS A 222 11.91 12.46 22.47
CA LYS A 222 12.99 13.33 22.96
C LYS A 222 12.98 14.69 22.24
N SER A 223 13.02 14.68 20.91
CA SER A 223 13.08 15.92 20.14
C SER A 223 11.75 16.67 20.18
N LEU A 224 10.62 15.95 20.13
CA LEU A 224 9.29 16.55 20.20
C LEU A 224 9.06 17.24 21.56
N ARG A 225 9.43 16.60 22.67
CA ARG A 225 9.33 17.19 24.01
C ARG A 225 10.16 18.47 24.13
N ASN A 226 11.39 18.45 23.62
CA ASN A 226 12.26 19.63 23.61
C ASN A 226 11.70 20.76 22.75
N HIS A 227 11.21 20.43 21.55
CA HIS A 227 10.56 21.39 20.65
C HIS A 227 9.32 22.03 21.30
N LEU A 228 8.53 21.23 22.02
CA LEU A 228 7.33 21.69 22.73
C LEU A 228 7.64 22.37 24.07
N LYS A 229 8.88 22.30 24.58
CA LYS A 229 9.27 22.78 25.91
C LYS A 229 8.40 22.19 27.04
N VAL A 230 7.97 20.94 26.88
CA VAL A 230 7.18 20.22 27.88
C VAL A 230 8.13 19.67 28.95
N THR A 231 7.96 20.11 30.19
CA THR A 231 8.79 19.69 31.33
C THR A 231 8.25 18.45 32.04
N ASP A 232 6.96 18.19 31.93
CA ASP A 232 6.34 17.01 32.55
C ASP A 232 6.75 15.73 31.82
N ALA A 233 7.54 14.91 32.51
CA ALA A 233 8.03 13.63 31.99
C ALA A 233 6.93 12.57 31.87
N SER A 234 5.79 12.74 32.56
CA SER A 234 4.65 11.83 32.54
C SER A 234 3.92 11.82 31.19
N ILE A 235 4.01 12.93 30.44
CA ILE A 235 3.40 13.05 29.11
C ILE A 235 4.19 12.19 28.11
N LYS A 236 3.57 11.08 27.69
CA LYS A 236 4.12 10.10 26.75
C LYS A 236 3.89 10.50 25.29
N SER A 237 4.23 9.61 24.34
CA SER A 237 4.21 9.84 22.90
C SER A 237 2.92 10.48 22.36
N ILE A 238 1.76 9.84 22.59
CA ILE A 238 0.47 10.37 22.10
C ILE A 238 0.13 11.73 22.76
N GLY A 239 0.43 11.90 24.04
CA GLY A 239 0.19 13.19 24.72
C GLY A 239 1.07 14.32 24.21
N LEU A 240 2.29 14.01 23.74
CA LEU A 240 3.14 14.99 23.05
C LEU A 240 2.58 15.34 21.66
N MET A 241 2.00 14.37 20.94
CA MET A 241 1.31 14.65 19.68
C MET A 241 0.06 15.51 19.88
N GLU A 242 -0.71 15.26 20.95
CA GLU A 242 -1.82 16.12 21.38
C GLU A 242 -1.34 17.56 21.63
N SER A 243 -0.26 17.72 22.40
CA SER A 243 0.35 19.03 22.66
C SER A 243 0.87 19.72 21.38
N LEU A 244 1.34 18.95 20.39
CA LEU A 244 1.73 19.48 19.09
C LEU A 244 0.51 19.99 18.30
N LEU A 245 -0.56 19.19 18.22
CA LEU A 245 -1.79 19.56 17.52
C LEU A 245 -2.44 20.80 18.16
N ASP A 246 -2.44 20.90 19.48
CA ASP A 246 -2.94 22.07 20.20
C ASP A 246 -2.10 23.32 19.93
N ARG A 247 -0.77 23.17 19.90
CA ARG A 247 0.14 24.26 19.50
C ARG A 247 -0.10 24.70 18.05
N LEU A 248 -0.48 23.78 17.18
CA LEU A 248 -0.83 24.07 15.79
C LEU A 248 -2.28 24.56 15.65
N HIS A 249 -3.04 24.67 16.75
CA HIS A 249 -4.44 25.08 16.76
C HIS A 249 -5.33 24.21 15.86
N SER A 250 -5.04 22.90 15.79
CA SER A 250 -5.87 21.99 14.99
C SER A 250 -7.28 21.91 15.57
N PRO A 251 -8.34 22.12 14.77
CA PRO A 251 -9.72 21.89 15.20
C PRO A 251 -10.02 20.39 15.41
N ASN A 252 -9.11 19.50 14.98
CA ASN A 252 -9.29 18.06 14.97
C ASN A 252 -8.49 17.33 16.07
N THR A 253 -7.88 18.04 17.04
CA THR A 253 -7.04 17.41 18.07
C THR A 253 -7.73 16.22 18.73
N SER A 254 -8.96 16.41 19.23
CA SER A 254 -9.68 15.36 19.97
C SER A 254 -9.88 14.09 19.12
N THR A 255 -10.33 14.25 17.86
CA THR A 255 -10.55 13.14 16.93
C THR A 255 -9.25 12.39 16.62
N LEU A 256 -8.17 13.13 16.31
CA LEU A 256 -6.87 12.55 15.95
C LEU A 256 -6.18 11.86 17.13
N VAL A 257 -6.30 12.42 18.34
CA VAL A 257 -5.82 11.80 19.57
C VAL A 257 -6.61 10.54 19.87
N SER A 258 -7.94 10.58 19.72
CA SER A 258 -8.80 9.39 19.89
C SER A 258 -8.42 8.27 18.91
N LEU A 259 -8.14 8.60 17.64
CA LEU A 259 -7.65 7.66 16.65
C LEU A 259 -6.35 6.97 17.12
N MET A 260 -5.33 7.75 17.49
CA MET A 260 -4.04 7.19 17.94
C MET A 260 -4.20 6.34 19.22
N ARG A 261 -5.00 6.80 20.19
CA ARG A 261 -5.29 6.02 21.40
C ARG A 261 -6.06 4.74 21.07
N GLY A 262 -6.96 4.78 20.09
CA GLY A 262 -7.70 3.63 19.58
C GLY A 262 -6.77 2.58 18.98
N ILE A 263 -5.91 2.97 18.03
CA ILE A 263 -4.89 2.10 17.41
C ILE A 263 -4.02 1.46 18.50
N GLN A 264 -3.52 2.27 19.44
CA GLN A 264 -2.69 1.77 20.54
C GLN A 264 -3.43 0.77 21.43
N SER A 265 -4.71 1.03 21.71
CA SER A 265 -5.53 0.16 22.55
C SER A 265 -5.80 -1.20 21.90
N VAL A 266 -6.09 -1.23 20.60
CA VAL A 266 -6.26 -2.47 19.83
C VAL A 266 -4.95 -3.28 19.87
N ARG A 267 -3.82 -2.60 19.64
CA ARG A 267 -2.49 -3.22 19.72
C ARG A 267 -2.20 -3.78 21.11
N SER A 268 -2.46 -3.04 22.19
CA SER A 268 -2.14 -3.48 23.55
C SER A 268 -3.07 -4.60 24.05
N THR A 269 -4.36 -4.54 23.74
CA THR A 269 -5.33 -5.50 24.31
C THR A 269 -5.45 -6.80 23.54
N GLY A 270 -5.07 -6.84 22.25
CA GLY A 270 -5.25 -8.05 21.44
C GLY A 270 -4.05 -8.53 20.64
N VAL A 271 -3.15 -7.63 20.20
CA VAL A 271 -1.99 -8.00 19.39
C VAL A 271 -0.80 -8.39 20.27
N ALA A 272 -0.52 -7.58 21.30
CA ALA A 272 0.58 -7.82 22.24
C ALA A 272 0.22 -8.79 23.38
N HIS A 273 -1.06 -8.95 23.67
CA HIS A 273 -1.56 -9.77 24.77
C HIS A 273 -2.66 -10.72 24.28
N ARG A 274 -2.90 -11.80 25.04
CA ARG A 274 -4.00 -12.72 24.77
C ARG A 274 -5.32 -11.94 24.76
N LYS A 275 -6.05 -12.05 23.65
CA LYS A 275 -7.39 -11.46 23.50
C LYS A 275 -8.32 -11.97 24.60
N GLY A 276 -9.07 -11.04 25.18
CA GLY A 276 -10.06 -11.30 26.22
C GLY A 276 -11.02 -10.11 26.32
N THR A 277 -11.69 -9.98 27.46
CA THR A 277 -12.77 -8.99 27.65
C THR A 277 -12.34 -7.54 27.37
N ASP A 278 -11.10 -7.18 27.65
CA ASP A 278 -10.60 -5.82 27.39
C ASP A 278 -10.42 -5.52 25.89
N TYR A 279 -10.11 -6.54 25.09
CA TYR A 279 -10.06 -6.43 23.64
C TYR A 279 -11.47 -6.22 23.07
N GLU A 280 -12.44 -7.04 23.49
CA GLU A 280 -13.84 -6.92 23.07
C GLU A 280 -14.43 -5.54 23.42
N LYS A 281 -14.15 -5.03 24.63
CA LYS A 281 -14.51 -3.68 25.04
C LYS A 281 -13.87 -2.62 24.16
N THR A 282 -12.59 -2.80 23.79
CA THR A 282 -11.87 -1.84 22.93
C THR A 282 -12.47 -1.81 21.53
N MET A 283 -12.73 -2.96 20.93
CA MET A 283 -13.33 -3.07 19.59
C MET A 283 -14.74 -2.47 19.56
N SER A 284 -15.56 -2.76 20.58
CA SER A 284 -16.90 -2.17 20.72
C SER A 284 -16.86 -0.65 20.86
N LYS A 285 -15.92 -0.11 21.66
CA LYS A 285 -15.76 1.34 21.86
C LYS A 285 -15.31 2.06 20.60
N LEU A 286 -14.49 1.42 19.78
CA LEU A 286 -14.01 1.97 18.52
C LEU A 286 -14.99 1.71 17.36
N ASN A 287 -16.10 1.00 17.62
CA ASN A 287 -17.08 0.58 16.63
C ASN A 287 -16.43 -0.18 15.44
N ILE A 288 -15.39 -0.97 15.73
CA ILE A 288 -14.70 -1.76 14.71
C ILE A 288 -15.57 -2.98 14.40
N ASN A 289 -16.04 -3.07 13.17
CA ASN A 289 -16.81 -4.22 12.71
C ASN A 289 -15.92 -5.45 12.50
N HIS A 290 -16.15 -6.50 13.28
CA HIS A 290 -15.44 -7.78 13.16
C HIS A 290 -15.66 -8.48 11.80
N ASP A 291 -16.76 -8.19 11.12
CA ASP A 291 -17.09 -8.78 9.81
C ASP A 291 -16.43 -8.04 8.63
N ASP A 292 -15.78 -6.89 8.88
CA ASP A 292 -15.22 -6.02 7.86
C ASP A 292 -13.87 -5.37 8.26
N TYR A 293 -12.95 -6.20 8.79
CA TYR A 293 -11.61 -5.73 9.14
C TYR A 293 -10.85 -5.03 8.01
N GLN A 294 -11.13 -5.38 6.75
CA GLN A 294 -10.52 -4.72 5.59
C GLN A 294 -10.85 -3.24 5.56
N ARG A 295 -12.15 -2.91 5.62
CA ARG A 295 -12.61 -1.53 5.64
C ARG A 295 -12.16 -0.81 6.90
N GLU A 296 -12.26 -1.44 8.07
CA GLU A 296 -11.88 -0.83 9.34
C GLU A 296 -10.38 -0.47 9.35
N PHE A 297 -9.52 -1.36 8.89
CA PHE A 297 -8.09 -1.08 8.79
C PHE A 297 -7.78 0.03 7.77
N ASP A 298 -8.47 0.04 6.63
CA ASP A 298 -8.35 1.11 5.64
C ASP A 298 -8.74 2.48 6.23
N GLN A 299 -9.76 2.55 7.10
CA GLN A 299 -10.11 3.78 7.82
C GLN A 299 -9.01 4.21 8.79
N LEU A 300 -8.34 3.27 9.48
CA LEU A 300 -7.20 3.60 10.34
C LEU A 300 -6.05 4.22 9.53
N LEU A 301 -5.73 3.66 8.35
CA LEU A 301 -4.72 4.22 7.45
C LEU A 301 -5.11 5.63 6.98
N LEU A 302 -6.35 5.83 6.56
CA LEU A 302 -6.85 7.14 6.11
C LEU A 302 -6.89 8.18 7.23
N GLY A 303 -7.24 7.78 8.46
CA GLY A 303 -7.17 8.65 9.63
C GLY A 303 -5.74 9.12 9.92
N MET A 304 -4.76 8.25 9.75
CA MET A 304 -3.35 8.62 9.89
C MET A 304 -2.86 9.48 8.72
N VAL A 305 -3.34 9.25 7.50
CA VAL A 305 -3.10 10.17 6.37
C VAL A 305 -3.59 11.57 6.71
N PHE A 306 -4.81 11.69 7.23
CA PHE A 306 -5.38 12.96 7.64
C PHE A 306 -4.55 13.64 8.73
N LEU A 307 -4.08 12.89 9.74
CA LEU A 307 -3.14 13.40 10.74
C LEU A 307 -1.89 14.03 10.10
N PHE A 308 -1.29 13.34 9.13
CA PHE A 308 -0.06 13.80 8.48
C PHE A 308 -0.30 15.08 7.68
N GLU A 309 -1.40 15.13 6.93
CA GLU A 309 -1.79 16.30 6.14
C GLU A 309 -2.11 17.50 7.02
N GLU A 310 -2.85 17.30 8.11
CA GLU A 310 -3.22 18.34 9.06
C GLU A 310 -1.98 18.97 9.72
N ILE A 311 -1.01 18.14 10.15
CA ILE A 311 0.25 18.64 10.72
C ILE A 311 1.03 19.46 9.69
N MET A 312 1.21 18.94 8.48
CA MET A 312 1.96 19.66 7.43
C MET A 312 1.31 20.99 7.07
N ARG A 313 -0.03 20.99 6.92
CA ARG A 313 -0.81 22.17 6.54
C ARG A 313 -0.72 23.26 7.61
N LEU A 314 -1.06 22.95 8.86
CA LEU A 314 -1.07 23.92 9.95
C LEU A 314 0.34 24.43 10.30
N ASP A 315 1.37 23.58 10.22
CA ASP A 315 2.74 23.98 10.49
C ASP A 315 3.30 24.92 9.40
N ALA A 316 2.88 24.73 8.14
CA ALA A 316 3.21 25.62 7.04
C ALA A 316 2.56 26.99 7.21
N GLU A 317 1.25 27.03 7.46
CA GLU A 317 0.48 28.28 7.70
C GLU A 317 1.10 29.13 8.83
N LYS A 318 1.47 28.49 9.95
CA LYS A 318 2.12 29.17 11.08
C LYS A 318 3.54 29.67 10.78
N GLY A 319 4.19 29.08 9.77
CA GLY A 319 5.47 29.54 9.23
C GLY A 319 5.35 30.85 8.51
N ASP A 320 4.35 30.95 7.64
CA ASP A 320 4.13 32.09 6.75
C ASP A 320 3.73 33.34 7.54
N GLU A 321 2.88 33.19 8.58
CA GLU A 321 2.50 34.28 9.50
C GLU A 321 3.72 34.94 10.20
N LYS A 322 4.75 34.15 10.54
CA LYS A 322 5.97 34.70 11.13
C LYS A 322 6.80 35.48 10.12
N THR A 323 6.79 35.09 8.85
CA THR A 323 7.53 35.76 7.80
C THR A 323 6.88 37.10 7.45
N GLU A 324 5.56 37.16 7.33
CA GLU A 324 4.81 38.41 7.06
C GLU A 324 4.89 39.41 8.22
N SER A 325 4.78 38.96 9.48
CA SER A 325 4.92 39.84 10.65
C SER A 325 6.31 40.47 10.83
N THR A 326 7.32 39.92 10.16
CA THR A 326 8.70 40.45 10.19
C THR A 326 8.91 41.51 9.09
N THR A 327 8.16 41.46 8.00
CA THR A 327 8.22 42.44 6.90
C THR A 327 7.48 43.73 7.23
N ASP A 328 6.37 43.66 7.96
CA ASP A 328 5.59 44.85 8.38
C ASP A 328 6.22 45.65 9.54
N LYS A 329 7.30 45.16 10.15
CA LYS A 329 8.06 45.90 11.18
C LYS A 329 9.28 46.64 10.63
N GLN A 330 9.45 46.68 9.31
CA GLN A 330 10.56 47.37 8.63
C GLN A 330 10.12 48.55 7.73
N LEU A 331 8.89 49.03 7.88
CA LEU A 331 8.39 50.24 7.21
C LEU A 331 8.15 51.40 8.19
#